data_AF-A0A3C1GJ80-F1
#
_entry.id   AF-A0A3C1GJ80-F1
#
_cell.length_a   1.000
_cell.length_b   1.000
_cell.length_c   1.000
_cell.angle_alpha   90.00
_cell.angle_beta   90.00
_cell.angle_gamma   90.00
#
_symmetry.space_group_name_H-M   'P 1'
#
loop_
_entity.id
_entity.type
_entity.pdbx_description
1 polymer ?
#
loop_
_entity_poly.entity_id
_entity_poly.type
_entity_poly.pdbx_seq_one_letter_code
_entity_poly.pdbx_strand_id
1 'polypeptide(L)'
;MRRYVLRRLLVAIPSLLIASLIVFSLPRLIPGDVVQLMLEEKAYAKDLDELRAKLGLDRPVYVQYFEWLGNVARGNLGESLWTKRPVIEELVRRLPVSLELGLLALCFAVVMAVPVGVISATRQDTLADYAARS
;
A
#
# COMPACT_ATOMS: atom_id res chain seq x y z
N MET A 1 -13.02 12.25 -23.80
CA MET A 1 -13.03 11.98 -22.34
C MET A 1 -13.46 10.55 -21.97
N ARG A 2 -14.67 10.07 -22.30
CA ARG A 2 -15.13 8.71 -21.93
C ARG A 2 -14.19 7.56 -22.37
N ARG A 3 -13.72 7.56 -23.62
CA ARG A 3 -12.74 6.57 -24.13
C ARG A 3 -11.39 6.61 -23.39
N TYR A 4 -10.97 7.81 -22.98
CA TYR A 4 -9.74 8.00 -22.20
C TYR A 4 -9.89 7.46 -20.78
N VAL A 5 -11.00 7.76 -20.10
CA VAL A 5 -11.31 7.24 -18.76
C VAL A 5 -11.39 5.71 -18.79
N LEU A 6 -12.10 5.12 -19.76
CA LEU A 6 -12.17 3.67 -19.93
C LEU A 6 -10.80 3.03 -20.14
N ARG A 7 -9.97 3.60 -21.03
CA ARG A 7 -8.61 3.09 -21.25
C ARG A 7 -7.76 3.17 -19.98
N ARG A 8 -7.89 4.25 -19.20
CA ARG A 8 -7.15 4.43 -17.95
C ARG A 8 -7.60 3.45 -16.87
N LEU A 9 -8.90 3.20 -16.73
CA LEU A 9 -9.43 2.17 -15.83
C LEU A 9 -8.97 0.77 -16.23
N LEU A 10 -8.97 0.46 -17.53
CA LEU A 10 -8.48 -0.83 -18.03
C LEU A 10 -6.99 -1.05 -17.75
N VAL A 11 -6.17 0.00 -17.80
CA VAL A 11 -4.74 -0.07 -17.42
C VAL A 11 -4.56 -0.11 -15.90
N ALA A 12 -5.49 0.46 -15.13
CA ALA A 12 -5.44 0.41 -13.67
C ALA A 12 -5.63 -1.03 -13.13
N ILE A 13 -6.52 -1.82 -13.74
CA ILE A 13 -6.80 -3.21 -13.32
C ILE A 13 -5.52 -4.07 -13.21
N PRO A 14 -4.69 -4.24 -14.27
CA PRO A 14 -3.48 -5.04 -14.17
C PRO A 14 -2.47 -4.44 -13.18
N SER A 15 -2.36 -3.11 -13.08
CA SER A 15 -1.47 -2.49 -12.09
C SER A 15 -1.88 -2.80 -10.65
N LEU A 16 -3.19 -2.76 -10.35
CA LEU A 16 -3.73 -3.12 -9.04
C LEU A 16 -3.55 -4.60 -8.74
N LEU A 17 -3.73 -5.48 -9.72
CA LEU A 17 -3.52 -6.92 -9.56
C LEU A 17 -2.06 -7.26 -9.25
N ILE A 18 -1.12 -6.63 -9.96
CA ILE A 18 0.31 -6.81 -9.69
C ILE A 18 0.66 -6.29 -8.30
N ALA A 19 0.19 -5.09 -7.94
CA ALA A 19 0.41 -4.52 -6.62
C ALA A 19 -0.19 -5.40 -5.51
N SER A 20 -1.41 -5.92 -5.69
CA SER A 20 -2.06 -6.79 -4.69
C SER A 20 -1.35 -8.12 -4.54
N LEU A 21 -0.83 -8.71 -5.62
CA LEU A 21 0.01 -9.92 -5.57
C LEU A 21 1.30 -9.67 -4.77
N ILE A 22 1.93 -8.51 -4.94
CA ILE A 22 3.14 -8.14 -4.19
C ILE A 22 2.79 -7.96 -2.70
N VAL A 23 1.74 -7.21 -2.38
CA VAL A 23 1.30 -6.98 -0.99
C VAL A 23 0.90 -8.29 -0.30
N PHE A 24 0.22 -9.18 -1.02
CA PHE A 24 -0.18 -10.48 -0.49
C PHE A 24 0.99 -11.44 -0.28
N SER A 25 2.03 -11.35 -1.11
CA SER A 25 3.21 -12.22 -1.00
C SER A 25 4.23 -11.72 0.02
N LEU A 26 4.30 -10.40 0.28
CA LEU A 26 5.23 -9.78 1.23
C LEU A 26 5.30 -10.49 2.60
N PRO A 27 4.18 -10.73 3.32
CA PRO A 27 4.22 -11.42 4.60
C PRO A 27 4.72 -12.88 4.53
N ARG A 28 4.62 -13.52 3.37
CA ARG A 28 5.03 -14.92 3.15
C ARG A 28 6.52 -15.05 2.78
N LEU A 29 7.12 -13.95 2.32
CA LEU A 29 8.56 -13.88 2.02
C LEU A 29 9.39 -13.60 3.28
N ILE A 30 8.76 -13.09 4.33
CA ILE A 30 9.40 -12.91 5.63
C ILE A 30 9.63 -14.30 6.24
N PRO A 31 10.87 -14.67 6.60
CA PRO A 31 11.14 -15.93 7.27
C PRO A 31 10.50 -15.92 8.67
N GLY A 32 9.62 -16.88 8.92
CA GLY A 32 8.82 -17.00 10.13
C GLY A 32 7.37 -17.26 9.78
N ASP A 33 6.77 -18.33 10.31
CA ASP A 33 5.33 -18.53 10.15
C ASP A 33 4.61 -17.40 10.88
N VAL A 34 3.78 -16.63 10.17
CA VAL A 34 2.99 -15.53 10.74
C VAL A 34 2.22 -16.01 11.97
N VAL A 35 1.75 -17.26 11.95
CA VAL A 35 1.08 -17.89 13.08
C VAL A 35 2.04 -18.12 14.24
N GLN A 36 3.26 -18.59 13.96
CA GLN A 36 4.28 -18.81 14.97
C GLN A 36 4.72 -17.50 15.63
N LEU A 37 4.93 -16.43 14.86
CA LEU A 37 5.27 -15.10 15.39
C LEU A 37 4.16 -14.53 16.28
N MET A 38 2.90 -14.71 15.89
CA MET A 38 1.74 -14.32 16.71
C MET A 38 1.63 -15.10 18.02
N LEU A 39 1.98 -16.39 18.00
CA LEU A 39 1.95 -17.27 19.17
C LEU A 39 3.16 -17.06 20.08
N GLU A 40 4.32 -16.72 19.54
CA GLU A 40 5.50 -16.34 20.33
C GLU A 40 5.24 -15.05 21.12
N GLU A 41 4.54 -14.07 20.53
CA GLU A 41 4.10 -12.85 21.22
C GLU A 41 3.00 -13.12 22.27
N LYS A 42 2.26 -14.22 22.10
CA LYS A 42 1.22 -14.69 23.03
C LYS A 42 1.62 -16.03 23.63
N ALA A 43 2.63 -15.98 24.51
CA ALA A 43 2.86 -17.06 25.46
C ALA A 43 1.51 -17.62 25.93
N TYR A 44 1.26 -18.92 25.69
CA TYR A 44 0.00 -19.64 25.97
C TYR A 44 -1.14 -19.51 24.93
N ALA A 45 -1.04 -20.21 23.79
CA ALA A 45 -2.22 -20.76 23.12
C ALA A 45 -1.91 -22.15 22.57
N LYS A 46 -2.79 -23.11 22.89
CA LYS A 46 -2.49 -24.56 22.89
C LYS A 46 -2.62 -25.24 21.52
N ASP A 47 -3.12 -24.58 20.48
CA ASP A 47 -3.40 -25.23 19.20
C ASP A 47 -3.07 -24.32 18.01
N LEU A 48 -1.83 -24.44 17.55
CA LEU A 48 -1.28 -23.74 16.38
C LEU A 48 -2.04 -24.11 15.10
N ASP A 49 -2.49 -25.36 15.01
CA ASP A 49 -3.22 -25.89 13.86
C ASP A 49 -4.68 -25.41 13.81
N GLU A 50 -5.32 -25.17 14.96
CA GLU A 50 -6.66 -24.55 14.99
C GLU A 50 -6.60 -23.10 14.49
N LEU A 51 -5.55 -22.37 14.85
CA LEU A 51 -5.36 -20.99 14.38
C LEU A 51 -5.03 -20.96 12.88
N ARG A 52 -4.22 -21.89 12.36
CA ARG A 52 -3.97 -22.03 10.92
C ARG A 52 -5.26 -22.31 10.14
N ALA A 53 -6.10 -23.21 10.63
CA ALA A 53 -7.39 -23.52 10.01
C ALA A 53 -8.36 -22.32 10.04
N LYS A 54 -8.41 -21.58 11.16
CA LYS A 54 -9.23 -20.36 11.27
C LYS A 54 -8.78 -19.24 10.33
N LEU A 55 -7.46 -19.14 10.10
CA LEU A 55 -6.89 -18.15 9.18
C LEU A 55 -6.89 -18.64 7.72
N GLY A 56 -7.36 -19.86 7.44
CA GLY A 56 -7.36 -20.45 6.10
C GLY A 56 -5.96 -20.72 5.54
N LEU A 57 -4.95 -20.77 6.39
CA LEU A 57 -3.54 -20.94 6.01
C LEU A 57 -3.22 -22.38 5.59
N ASP A 58 -4.12 -23.32 5.88
CA ASP A 58 -4.13 -24.71 5.44
C ASP A 58 -4.51 -24.88 3.96
N ARG A 59 -5.11 -23.86 3.34
CA ARG A 59 -5.58 -23.91 1.94
C ARG A 59 -4.47 -23.57 0.94
N PRO A 60 -4.57 -23.96 -0.33
CA PRO A 60 -3.63 -23.53 -1.35
C PRO A 60 -3.55 -22.00 -1.49
N VAL A 61 -2.36 -21.45 -1.73
CA VAL A 61 -2.08 -20.00 -1.74
C VAL A 61 -2.98 -19.23 -2.71
N TYR A 62 -3.29 -19.82 -3.87
CA TYR A 62 -4.18 -19.19 -4.85
C TYR A 62 -5.61 -19.04 -4.32
N VAL A 63 -6.13 -20.01 -3.55
CA VAL A 63 -7.47 -19.94 -2.93
C VAL A 63 -7.48 -18.79 -1.92
N GLN A 64 -6.47 -18.73 -1.06
CA GLN A 64 -6.32 -17.67 -0.06
C GLN A 64 -6.28 -16.28 -0.72
N TYR A 65 -5.59 -16.14 -1.85
CA TYR A 65 -5.52 -14.88 -2.59
C TYR A 65 -6.88 -14.46 -3.16
N PHE A 66 -7.60 -15.38 -3.82
CA PHE A 66 -8.90 -15.05 -4.42
C PHE A 66 -9.98 -14.79 -3.36
N GLU A 67 -9.98 -15.50 -2.23
CA GLU A 67 -10.88 -15.22 -1.10
C GLU A 67 -10.59 -13.84 -0.49
N TRP A 68 -9.32 -13.54 -0.22
CA TRP A 68 -8.91 -12.24 0.28
C TRP A 68 -9.27 -11.11 -0.70
N LEU A 69 -8.97 -11.27 -1.99
CA LEU A 69 -9.30 -10.30 -3.02
C LEU A 69 -10.81 -10.10 -3.15
N GLY A 70 -11.60 -11.17 -3.05
CA GLY A 70 -13.06 -11.10 -3.06
C GLY A 70 -13.63 -10.34 -1.85
N ASN A 71 -13.06 -10.52 -0.67
CA ASN A 71 -13.42 -9.76 0.53
C ASN A 71 -13.06 -8.28 0.38
N VAL A 72 -11.84 -7.97 -0.07
CA VAL A 72 -11.38 -6.60 -0.32
C VAL A 72 -12.25 -5.89 -1.35
N ALA A 73 -12.61 -6.56 -2.45
CA ALA A 73 -13.49 -6.01 -3.48
C ALA A 73 -14.90 -5.70 -2.98
N ARG A 74 -15.36 -6.36 -1.91
CA ARG A 74 -16.62 -6.07 -1.21
C ARG A 74 -16.50 -5.01 -0.11
N GLY A 75 -15.31 -4.42 0.06
CA GLY A 75 -15.02 -3.45 1.12
C GLY A 75 -14.65 -4.08 2.46
N ASN A 76 -14.55 -5.40 2.55
CA ASN A 76 -14.11 -6.09 3.76
C ASN A 76 -12.59 -6.30 3.73
N LEU A 77 -11.85 -5.41 4.39
CA LEU A 77 -10.39 -5.49 4.53
C LEU A 77 -9.94 -6.50 5.61
N GLY A 78 -10.87 -7.05 6.39
CA GLY A 78 -10.59 -7.95 7.50
C GLY A 78 -10.03 -7.25 8.75
N GLU A 79 -9.52 -8.07 9.66
CA GLU A 79 -8.89 -7.64 10.90
C GLU A 79 -7.37 -7.68 10.79
N SER A 80 -6.73 -6.72 11.45
CA SER A 80 -5.29 -6.70 11.61
C SER A 80 -4.85 -7.90 12.45
N LEU A 81 -3.98 -8.68 11.86
CA LEU A 81 -3.29 -9.81 12.47
C LEU A 81 -2.52 -9.42 13.75
N TRP A 82 -2.00 -8.20 13.82
CA TRP A 82 -1.24 -7.69 14.98
C TRP A 82 -2.11 -7.01 16.01
N THR A 83 -2.92 -6.03 15.58
CA THR A 83 -3.67 -5.17 16.49
C THR A 83 -5.06 -5.70 16.81
N LYS A 84 -5.53 -6.74 16.12
CA LYS A 84 -6.88 -7.34 16.24
C LYS A 84 -8.01 -6.31 16.09
N ARG A 85 -7.77 -5.28 15.28
CA ARG A 85 -8.75 -4.24 14.96
C ARG A 85 -9.09 -4.29 13.48
N PRO A 86 -10.29 -3.87 13.07
CA PRO A 86 -10.63 -3.73 11.66
C PRO A 86 -9.59 -2.87 10.94
N VAL A 87 -9.07 -3.36 9.81
CA VAL A 87 -8.03 -2.65 9.04
C VAL A 87 -8.55 -1.29 8.56
N ILE A 88 -9.85 -1.18 8.29
CA ILE A 88 -10.48 0.08 7.87
C ILE A 88 -10.37 1.18 8.93
N GLU A 89 -10.51 0.85 10.21
CA GLU A 89 -10.39 1.82 11.30
C GLU A 89 -8.95 2.32 11.43
N GLU A 90 -7.98 1.41 11.31
CA GLU A 90 -6.56 1.73 11.34
C GLU A 90 -6.17 2.64 10.15
N LEU A 91 -6.75 2.37 8.98
CA LEU A 91 -6.54 3.19 7.78
C LEU A 91 -7.09 4.60 7.98
N VAL A 92 -8.35 4.71 8.41
CA VAL A 92 -9.00 6.01 8.67
C VAL A 92 -8.24 6.81 9.73
N ARG A 93 -7.69 6.15 10.76
CA ARG A 93 -6.89 6.81 11.78
C ARG A 93 -5.56 7.36 11.26
N ARG A 94 -4.95 6.71 10.28
CA ARG A 94 -3.65 7.11 9.69
C ARG A 94 -3.77 8.10 8.54
N LEU A 95 -4.90 8.10 7.84
CA LEU A 95 -5.17 8.98 6.70
C LEU A 95 -4.87 10.47 6.98
N PRO A 96 -5.30 11.09 8.10
CA PRO A 96 -5.05 12.50 8.36
C PRO A 96 -3.57 12.86 8.41
N VAL A 97 -2.76 12.02 9.06
CA VAL A 97 -1.31 12.25 9.19
C VAL A 97 -0.62 12.13 7.84
N SER A 98 -0.97 11.13 7.04
CA SER A 98 -0.42 11.00 5.68
C SER A 98 -0.81 12.16 4.77
N LEU A 99 -2.05 12.66 4.89
CA LEU A 99 -2.52 13.82 4.15
C LEU A 99 -1.77 15.09 4.57
N GLU A 100 -1.57 15.31 5.87
CA GLU A 100 -0.83 16.45 6.39
C GLU A 100 0.62 16.45 5.87
N LEU A 101 1.33 15.32 6.00
CA LEU A 101 2.69 15.17 5.49
C LEU A 101 2.76 15.34 3.97
N GLY A 102 1.79 14.77 3.24
CA GLY A 102 1.71 14.92 1.78
C GLY A 102 1.47 16.36 1.35
N LEU A 103 0.61 17.09 2.07
CA LEU A 103 0.31 18.48 1.78
C LEU A 103 1.51 19.38 2.11
N LEU A 104 2.21 19.14 3.22
CA LEU A 104 3.46 19.83 3.54
C LEU A 104 4.52 19.58 2.47
N ALA A 105 4.73 18.31 2.09
CA ALA A 105 5.68 17.96 1.04
C ALA A 105 5.33 18.64 -0.29
N LEU A 106 4.05 18.69 -0.67
CA LEU A 106 3.58 19.39 -1.85
C LEU A 106 3.83 20.90 -1.75
N CYS A 107 3.55 21.53 -0.61
CA CYS A 107 3.83 22.95 -0.39
C CYS A 107 5.32 23.25 -0.54
N PHE A 108 6.20 22.46 0.10
CA PHE A 108 7.65 22.59 -0.07
C PHE A 108 8.08 22.40 -1.52
N ALA A 109 7.55 21.38 -2.19
CA ALA A 109 7.86 21.12 -3.60
C ALA A 109 7.45 22.29 -4.49
N VAL A 110 6.26 22.87 -4.29
CA VAL A 110 5.80 24.04 -5.07
C VAL A 110 6.64 25.28 -4.76
N VAL A 111 6.94 25.55 -3.50
CA VAL A 111 7.75 26.70 -3.06
C VAL A 111 9.16 26.63 -3.65
N MET A 112 9.73 25.44 -3.87
CA MET A 112 11.04 25.29 -4.51
C MET A 112 10.94 25.21 -6.04
N ALA A 113 10.01 24.42 -6.57
CA ALA A 113 9.89 24.18 -8.01
C ALA A 113 9.44 25.41 -8.79
N VAL A 114 8.59 26.27 -8.23
CA VAL A 114 8.10 27.47 -8.93
C VAL A 114 9.25 28.47 -9.15
N PRO A 115 10.03 28.90 -8.14
CA PRO A 115 11.18 29.78 -8.36
C PRO A 115 12.22 29.17 -9.29
N VAL A 116 12.56 27.89 -9.10
CA VAL A 116 13.53 27.19 -9.96
C VAL A 116 13.03 27.16 -11.41
N GLY A 117 11.75 26.84 -11.63
CA GLY A 117 11.12 26.85 -12.94
C GLY A 117 11.09 28.24 -13.58
N VAL A 118 10.81 29.30 -12.80
CA VAL A 118 10.83 30.69 -13.28
C VAL A 118 12.25 31.14 -13.65
N ILE A 119 13.26 30.80 -12.86
CA ILE A 119 14.67 31.12 -13.17
C ILE A 119 15.10 30.41 -14.45
N SER A 120 14.80 29.11 -14.57
CA SER A 120 15.08 28.33 -15.78
C SER A 120 14.37 28.91 -17.02
N ALA A 121 13.12 29.36 -16.88
CA ALA A 121 12.35 29.94 -17.98
C ALA A 121 12.81 31.34 -18.41
N THR A 122 13.32 32.15 -17.48
CA THR A 122 13.76 33.53 -17.75
C THR A 122 15.25 33.66 -18.10
N ARG A 123 16.08 32.72 -17.67
CA ARG A 123 17.54 32.68 -17.95
C ARG A 123 17.94 31.37 -18.64
N GLN A 124 17.24 31.07 -19.72
CA GLN A 124 17.48 29.89 -20.57
C GLN A 124 18.96 29.87 -21.02
N ASP A 125 19.56 28.67 -21.05
CA ASP A 125 20.95 28.40 -21.45
C ASP A 125 22.07 28.98 -20.55
N THR A 126 21.76 29.31 -19.29
CA THR A 126 22.76 29.69 -18.28
C THR A 126 23.17 28.53 -17.37
N LEU A 127 24.30 28.63 -16.65
CA LEU A 127 24.75 27.61 -15.68
C LEU A 127 23.68 27.29 -14.62
N ALA A 128 22.84 28.26 -14.27
CA ALA A 128 21.70 28.07 -13.36
C ALA A 128 20.55 27.25 -13.98
N ASP A 129 20.34 27.35 -15.30
CA ASP A 129 19.38 26.52 -16.06
C ASP A 129 19.89 25.08 -16.18
N TYR A 130 21.17 24.88 -16.48
CA TYR A 130 21.78 23.54 -16.51
C TYR A 130 21.72 22.82 -15.16
N ALA A 131 21.96 23.54 -14.05
CA ALA A 131 21.84 22.98 -12.70
C ALA A 131 20.39 22.69 -12.28
N ALA A 132 19.41 23.40 -12.86
CA ALA A 132 17.98 23.18 -12.60
C ALA A 132 17.35 22.05 -13.43
N ARG A 133 17.96 21.70 -14.57
CA ARG A 133 17.49 20.64 -15.49
C ARG A 133 18.15 19.27 -15.24
N SER A 134 19.27 19.22 -14.53
CA SER A 134 20.03 17.99 -14.22
C SER A 134 19.61 17.41 -12.87
#